data_AF-A0A6A4BQM2-F1
#
_entry.id   AF-A0A6A4BQM2-F1
#
_cell.length_a   1.000
_cell.length_b   1.000
_cell.length_c   1.000
_cell.angle_alpha   90.00
_cell.angle_beta   90.00
_cell.angle_gamma   90.00
#
_symmetry.space_group_name_H-M   'P 1'
#
loop_
_entity.id
_entity.type
_entity.pdbx_description
1 polymer ?
#
loop_
_entity_poly.entity_id
_entity_poly.type
_entity_poly.pdbx_seq_one_letter_code
_entity_poly.pdbx_strand_id
1 'polypeptide(L)'
;MRYLGAYPTEKDIMKKNLPEMQGGEPSTFVTHDRFEKKMLEVLYTNEYEPDADETLLAAFRVIDTEKKGYIEAEVMRELLTTRGTPFREKEMEDPPTGRIYYEGYIALLIQALDPKMI
;
A
#
# COMPACT_ATOMS: atom_id res chain seq x y z
N MET A 1 -7.06 -6.14 -7.29
CA MET A 1 -6.84 -6.14 -5.83
C MET A 1 -6.98 -4.73 -5.26
N ARG A 2 -5.99 -3.82 -5.42
CA ARG A 2 -6.06 -2.46 -4.84
C ARG A 2 -7.26 -1.63 -5.28
N TYR A 3 -7.65 -1.74 -6.56
CA TYR A 3 -8.87 -1.10 -7.08
C TYR A 3 -10.17 -1.64 -6.44
N LEU A 4 -10.11 -2.83 -5.83
CA LEU A 4 -11.21 -3.45 -5.10
C LEU A 4 -11.10 -3.20 -3.58
N GLY A 5 -10.25 -2.27 -3.13
CA GLY A 5 -10.07 -1.95 -1.71
C GLY A 5 -9.16 -2.90 -0.92
N ALA A 6 -8.46 -3.83 -1.59
CA ALA A 6 -7.54 -4.77 -0.95
C ALA A 6 -6.06 -4.42 -1.23
N TYR A 7 -5.22 -4.34 -0.18
CA TYR A 7 -3.84 -3.81 -0.23
C TYR A 7 -2.76 -4.86 0.10
N PRO A 8 -2.65 -5.96 -0.67
CA PRO A 8 -1.63 -6.97 -0.42
C PRO A 8 -0.22 -6.45 -0.67
N THR A 9 0.74 -7.01 0.09
CA THR A 9 2.17 -6.80 -0.14
C THR A 9 2.60 -7.43 -1.47
N GLU A 10 3.66 -6.92 -2.10
CA GLU A 10 4.21 -7.53 -3.33
C GLU A 10 4.57 -9.00 -3.12
N LYS A 11 5.10 -9.33 -1.92
CA LYS A 11 5.41 -10.70 -1.53
C LYS A 11 4.18 -11.59 -1.52
N ASP A 12 3.06 -11.13 -0.96
CA ASP A 12 1.82 -11.92 -0.93
C ASP A 12 1.20 -12.05 -2.31
N ILE A 13 1.28 -11.02 -3.15
CA ILE A 13 0.85 -11.12 -4.56
C ILE A 13 1.62 -12.25 -5.26
N MET A 14 2.96 -12.20 -5.18
CA MET A 14 3.83 -13.13 -5.91
C MET A 14 3.81 -14.55 -5.36
N LYS A 15 3.72 -14.71 -4.02
CA LYS A 15 3.91 -16.02 -3.37
C LYS A 15 2.61 -16.71 -2.97
N LYS A 16 1.49 -15.99 -2.89
CA LYS A 16 0.19 -16.55 -2.48
C LYS A 16 -0.85 -16.39 -3.57
N ASN A 17 -1.17 -15.14 -3.91
CA ASN A 17 -2.31 -14.83 -4.77
C ASN A 17 -2.10 -15.29 -6.22
N LEU A 18 -0.96 -14.97 -6.83
CA LEU A 18 -0.69 -15.35 -8.23
C LEU A 18 -0.64 -16.88 -8.42
N PRO A 19 0.07 -17.67 -7.61
CA PRO A 19 0.07 -19.13 -7.73
C PRO A 19 -1.34 -19.74 -7.65
N GLU A 20 -2.17 -19.29 -6.70
CA GLU A 20 -3.55 -19.78 -6.55
C GLU A 20 -4.42 -19.49 -7.79
N MET A 21 -4.17 -18.36 -8.46
CA MET A 21 -4.88 -17.95 -9.67
C MET A 21 -4.32 -18.57 -10.96
N GLN A 22 -3.03 -18.94 -11.00
CA GLN A 22 -2.38 -19.53 -12.17
C GLN A 22 -2.52 -21.05 -12.21
N GLY A 23 -2.82 -21.69 -11.09
CA GLY A 23 -2.98 -23.14 -10.99
C GLY A 23 -1.62 -23.85 -10.98
N GLY A 24 -1.51 -25.00 -11.65
CA GLY A 24 -0.32 -25.86 -11.58
C GLY A 24 0.83 -25.50 -12.51
N GLU A 25 0.62 -24.65 -13.52
CA GLU A 25 1.65 -24.27 -14.49
C GLU A 25 1.89 -22.75 -14.47
N PRO A 26 3.16 -22.29 -14.56
CA PRO A 26 3.48 -20.88 -14.67
C PRO A 26 2.82 -20.26 -15.91
N SER A 27 2.02 -19.22 -15.72
CA SER A 27 1.39 -18.46 -16.80
C SER A 27 1.77 -16.99 -16.70
N THR A 28 1.78 -16.30 -17.82
CA THR A 28 1.95 -14.83 -17.85
C THR A 28 0.63 -14.08 -17.63
N PHE A 29 -0.50 -14.79 -17.63
CA PHE A 29 -1.84 -14.23 -17.47
C PHE A 29 -2.69 -15.07 -16.51
N VAL A 30 -3.75 -14.46 -16.00
CA VAL A 30 -4.80 -15.10 -15.19
C VAL A 30 -6.12 -14.93 -15.94
N THR A 31 -6.97 -15.96 -15.95
CA THR A 31 -8.30 -15.86 -16.54
C THR A 31 -9.26 -15.11 -15.62
N HIS A 32 -10.27 -14.47 -16.20
CA HIS A 32 -11.28 -13.73 -15.44
C HIS A 32 -11.87 -14.59 -14.31
N ASP A 33 -12.36 -15.80 -14.59
CA ASP A 33 -13.03 -16.66 -13.60
C ASP A 33 -12.15 -16.98 -12.38
N ARG A 34 -10.83 -17.17 -12.60
CA ARG A 34 -9.89 -17.45 -11.51
C ARG A 34 -9.57 -16.21 -10.70
N PHE A 35 -9.41 -15.07 -11.38
CA PHE A 35 -9.25 -13.78 -10.72
C PHE A 35 -10.49 -13.44 -9.89
N GLU A 36 -11.67 -13.50 -10.49
CA GLU A 36 -12.95 -13.22 -9.85
C GLU A 36 -13.14 -14.09 -8.60
N LYS A 37 -12.96 -15.40 -8.72
CA LYS A 37 -13.05 -16.32 -7.57
C LYS A 37 -12.13 -15.90 -6.43
N LYS A 38 -10.85 -15.56 -6.73
CA LYS A 38 -9.90 -15.14 -5.69
C LYS A 38 -10.27 -13.78 -5.09
N MET A 39 -10.75 -12.83 -5.90
CA MET A 39 -11.15 -11.52 -5.40
C MET A 39 -12.40 -11.59 -4.53
N LEU A 40 -13.39 -12.41 -4.90
CA LEU A 40 -14.57 -12.65 -4.08
C LEU A 40 -14.21 -13.26 -2.73
N GLU A 41 -13.26 -14.20 -2.70
CA GLU A 41 -12.73 -14.74 -1.44
C GLU A 41 -12.11 -13.63 -0.58
N VAL A 42 -11.19 -12.84 -1.14
CA VAL A 42 -10.51 -11.74 -0.44
C VAL A 42 -11.51 -10.73 0.12
N LEU A 43 -12.53 -10.35 -0.65
CA LEU A 43 -13.58 -9.43 -0.21
C LEU A 43 -14.48 -10.04 0.86
N TYR A 44 -14.79 -11.34 0.78
CA TYR A 44 -15.62 -12.02 1.77
C TYR A 44 -14.90 -12.19 3.11
N THR A 45 -13.58 -12.41 3.08
CA THR A 45 -12.77 -12.61 4.28
C THR A 45 -12.19 -11.32 4.85
N ASN A 46 -12.38 -10.18 4.18
CA ASN A 46 -11.70 -8.92 4.47
C ASN A 46 -10.17 -9.09 4.55
N GLU A 47 -9.60 -9.95 3.70
CA GLU A 47 -8.14 -10.09 3.63
C GLU A 47 -7.53 -8.83 2.99
N TYR A 48 -6.40 -8.37 3.51
CA TYR A 48 -5.69 -7.18 3.03
C TYR A 48 -6.47 -5.87 3.18
N GLU A 49 -7.23 -5.72 4.26
CA GLU A 49 -7.74 -4.41 4.67
C GLU A 49 -6.60 -3.39 4.81
N PRO A 50 -6.87 -2.11 4.52
CA PRO A 50 -5.91 -1.05 4.77
C PRO A 50 -5.56 -0.96 6.26
N ASP A 51 -4.33 -0.56 6.55
CA ASP A 51 -3.93 -0.26 7.92
C ASP A 51 -4.76 0.91 8.48
N ALA A 52 -5.03 0.86 9.80
CA ALA A 52 -5.66 1.95 10.51
C ALA A 52 -4.79 3.22 10.49
N ASP A 53 -5.43 4.38 10.63
CA ASP A 53 -4.76 5.67 10.70
C ASP A 53 -3.76 5.75 11.86
N GLU A 54 -4.06 5.12 12.99
CA GLU A 54 -3.15 5.05 14.14
C GLU A 54 -1.87 4.27 13.84
N THR A 55 -1.97 3.19 13.03
CA THR A 55 -0.81 2.41 12.60
C THR A 55 0.12 3.25 11.72
N LEU A 56 -0.45 3.97 10.75
CA LEU A 56 0.32 4.88 9.91
C LEU A 56 0.97 5.99 10.74
N LEU A 57 0.19 6.62 11.62
CA LEU A 57 0.67 7.69 12.50
C LEU A 57 1.83 7.23 13.38
N ALA A 58 1.75 6.02 13.94
CA ALA A 58 2.83 5.41 14.71
C ALA A 58 4.09 5.23 13.88
N ALA A 59 3.97 4.73 12.64
CA ALA A 59 5.12 4.57 11.74
C ALA A 59 5.82 5.90 11.43
N PHE A 60 5.06 6.97 11.13
CA PHE A 60 5.62 8.30 10.91
C PHE A 60 6.32 8.86 12.15
N ARG A 61 5.74 8.66 13.35
CA ARG A 61 6.32 9.13 14.63
C ARG A 61 7.61 8.41 15.03
N VAL A 62 7.83 7.18 14.55
CA VAL A 62 9.13 6.50 14.72
C VAL A 62 10.23 7.22 13.94
N ILE A 63 9.89 7.84 12.81
CA ILE A 63 10.84 8.59 11.98
C ILE A 63 11.00 10.02 12.51
N ASP A 64 9.91 10.68 12.89
CA ASP A 64 9.89 12.04 13.47
C ASP A 64 10.21 12.02 14.98
N THR A 65 11.45 11.67 15.31
CA THR A 65 11.93 11.55 16.71
C THR A 65 11.89 12.86 17.49
N GLU A 66 11.97 14.01 16.80
CA GLU A 66 11.92 15.35 17.38
C GLU A 66 10.49 15.91 17.48
N LYS A 67 9.47 15.16 17.01
CA LYS A 67 8.05 15.54 17.03
C LYS A 67 7.76 16.87 16.34
N LYS A 68 8.37 17.07 15.18
CA LYS A 68 8.19 18.26 14.33
C LYS A 68 6.82 18.33 13.66
N GLY A 69 6.13 17.19 13.53
CA GLY A 69 4.89 17.07 12.77
C GLY A 69 5.11 16.91 11.26
N TYR A 70 6.36 16.73 10.83
CA TYR A 70 6.71 16.48 9.43
C TYR A 70 7.99 15.66 9.30
N ILE A 71 8.19 15.05 8.12
CA ILE A 71 9.44 14.38 7.72
C ILE A 71 10.04 15.12 6.52
N GLU A 72 11.35 15.30 6.51
CA GLU A 72 12.06 15.85 5.35
C GLU A 72 11.94 14.86 4.17
N ALA A 73 11.60 15.34 2.98
CA ALA A 73 11.33 14.50 1.82
C ALA A 73 12.47 13.53 1.49
N GLU A 74 13.72 13.99 1.65
CA GLU A 74 14.92 13.18 1.41
C GLU A 74 15.01 11.97 2.35
N VAL A 75 14.64 12.14 3.62
CA VAL A 75 14.62 11.04 4.60
C VAL A 75 13.57 10.01 4.19
N MET A 76 12.39 10.46 3.76
CA MET A 76 11.35 9.54 3.30
C MET A 76 11.77 8.80 2.02
N ARG A 77 12.42 9.50 1.09
CA ARG A 77 12.98 8.93 -0.14
C ARG A 77 13.99 7.82 0.18
N GLU A 78 14.94 8.07 1.08
CA GLU A 78 15.89 7.05 1.52
C GLU A 78 15.17 5.82 2.10
N LEU A 79 14.19 6.02 2.99
CA LEU A 79 13.47 4.91 3.62
C LEU A 79 12.66 4.10 2.60
N LEU A 80 11.92 4.76 1.70
CA LEU A 80 11.11 4.10 0.68
C LEU A 80 11.95 3.33 -0.36
N THR A 81 13.19 3.74 -0.61
CA THR A 81 14.09 3.08 -1.57
C THR A 81 15.02 2.04 -0.94
N THR A 82 15.14 1.98 0.38
CA THR A 82 16.09 1.08 1.07
C THR A 82 15.46 0.09 2.05
N ARG A 83 14.18 0.25 2.41
CA ARG A 83 13.48 -0.60 3.38
C ARG A 83 12.29 -1.32 2.75
N GLY A 84 11.87 -2.41 3.39
CA GLY A 84 10.66 -3.15 3.02
C GLY A 84 10.69 -3.67 1.59
N THR A 85 9.67 -3.32 0.81
CA THR A 85 9.62 -3.49 -0.65
C THR A 85 10.00 -2.15 -1.28
N PRO A 86 11.25 -1.99 -1.77
CA PRO A 86 11.74 -0.71 -2.25
C PRO A 86 10.95 -0.17 -3.42
N PHE A 87 10.67 1.13 -3.37
CA PHE A 87 10.06 1.88 -4.46
C PHE A 87 11.08 2.13 -5.56
N ARG A 88 10.62 2.16 -6.81
CA ARG A 88 11.41 2.59 -7.97
C ARG A 88 11.34 4.10 -8.09
N GLU A 89 12.33 4.71 -8.72
CA GLU A 89 12.36 6.18 -8.93
C GLU A 89 11.09 6.73 -9.58
N LYS A 90 10.49 5.99 -10.53
CA LYS A 90 9.23 6.39 -11.18
C LYS A 90 8.01 6.38 -10.26
N GLU A 91 8.11 5.74 -9.10
CA GLU A 91 7.07 5.66 -8.06
C GLU A 91 7.28 6.75 -7.00
N MET A 92 8.36 7.51 -7.09
CA MET A 92 8.69 8.62 -6.21
C MET A 92 8.20 9.94 -6.80
N GLU A 93 7.58 10.76 -5.97
CA GLU A 93 7.22 12.14 -6.29
C GLU A 93 7.57 13.02 -5.10
N ASP A 94 8.35 14.07 -5.35
CA ASP A 94 8.81 14.96 -4.30
C ASP A 94 7.69 15.93 -3.90
N PRO A 95 7.41 16.10 -2.59
CA PRO A 95 6.45 17.09 -2.15
C PRO A 95 6.95 18.49 -2.51
N PRO A 96 6.09 19.41 -2.98
CA PRO A 96 6.49 20.76 -3.38
C PRO A 96 7.19 21.57 -2.27
N THR A 97 6.90 21.24 -1.02
CA THR A 97 7.42 21.89 0.18
C THR A 97 8.77 21.33 0.64
N GLY A 98 9.24 20.22 0.06
CA GLY A 98 10.36 19.44 0.58
C GLY A 98 10.06 18.71 1.89
N ARG A 99 8.81 18.76 2.38
CA ARG A 99 8.38 18.21 3.68
C ARG A 99 7.07 17.47 3.58
N ILE A 100 6.99 16.34 4.27
CA ILE A 100 5.79 15.51 4.36
C ILE A 100 5.12 15.76 5.71
N TYR A 101 4.05 16.54 5.71
CA TYR A 101 3.20 16.76 6.87
C TYR A 101 2.25 15.57 7.04
N TYR A 102 2.69 14.59 7.82
CA TYR A 102 2.13 13.24 7.77
C TYR A 102 0.71 13.13 8.33
N GLU A 103 0.29 13.94 9.30
CA GLU A 103 -1.09 13.90 9.79
C GLU A 103 -2.09 14.34 8.70
N GLY A 104 -1.76 15.39 7.96
CA GLY A 104 -2.55 15.83 6.81
C GLY A 104 -2.54 14.81 5.68
N TYR A 105 -1.39 14.19 5.43
CA TYR A 105 -1.28 13.12 4.43
C TYR A 105 -2.13 11.89 4.78
N ILE A 106 -2.10 11.45 6.04
CA ILE A 106 -2.93 10.33 6.51
C ILE A 106 -4.41 10.69 6.38
N ALA A 107 -4.83 11.89 6.78
CA ALA A 107 -6.23 12.31 6.64
C ALA A 107 -6.73 12.25 5.18
N LEU A 108 -5.89 12.68 4.22
CA LEU A 108 -6.20 12.56 2.79
C LEU A 108 -6.28 11.10 2.34
N LEU A 109 -5.36 10.25 2.80
CA LEU A 109 -5.34 8.83 2.46
C LEU A 109 -6.60 8.12 2.97
N ILE A 110 -6.99 8.36 4.22
CA ILE A 110 -8.21 7.79 4.81
C ILE A 110 -9.46 8.29 4.08
N GLN A 111 -9.51 9.57 3.71
CA GLN A 111 -10.62 10.10 2.92
C GLN A 111 -10.74 9.42 1.55
N ALA A 112 -9.62 9.11 0.89
CA ALA A 112 -9.60 8.39 -0.38
C ALA A 112 -10.06 6.93 -0.27
N LEU A 113 -10.06 6.36 0.95
CA LEU A 113 -10.57 5.02 1.25
C LEU A 113 -12.08 5.01 1.57
N ASP A 114 -12.74 6.16 1.67
CA ASP A 114 -14.18 6.22 1.93
C ASP A 114 -14.95 5.61 0.74
N PRO A 115 -15.73 4.53 0.95
CA PRO A 115 -16.53 3.90 -0.11
C PRO A 115 -17.53 4.84 -0.80
N LYS A 116 -17.87 5.99 -0.19
CA LYS A 116 -18.74 7.00 -0.80
C LYS A 116 -18.04 7.85 -1.86
N MET A 117 -16.72 7.75 -1.98
CA MET A 117 -15.89 8.48 -2.93
C MET A 117 -15.42 7.60 -4.11
N ILE A 118 -15.76 6.31 -4.12
CA ILE A 118 -15.40 5.31 -5.16
C ILE A 118 -16.62 4.95 -6.00
#